data_AF-A0A7S2XYK2-F1
#
_entry.id   AF-A0A7S2XYK2-F1
#
_cell.length_a   1.000
_cell.length_b   1.000
_cell.length_c   1.000
_cell.angle_alpha   90.00
_cell.angle_beta   90.00
_cell.angle_gamma   90.00
#
_symmetry.space_group_name_H-M   'P 1'
#
loop_
_entity.id
_entity.type
_entity.pdbx_description
1 polymer ?
#
loop_
_entity_poly.entity_id
_entity_poly.type
_entity_poly.pdbx_seq_one_letter_code
_entity_poly.pdbx_strand_id
1 'polypeptide(L)'
;GPAQAVGPILRQALEEAKKSVASSSGGGVPKHLYLPDLQILPGKIEFTYLPKACQGVLFQAFTAKNNIQGVIIIGTDQARSFNPKDILWIKQIAKRVGAVLE
;
A
#
# COMPACT_ATOMS: atom_id res chain seq x y z
N GLY A 1 12.55 -16.45 -10.70
CA GLY A 1 11.09 -16.42 -10.52
C GLY A 1 10.62 -14.97 -10.52
N PRO A 2 9.32 -14.70 -10.69
CA PRO A 2 8.79 -13.34 -10.56
C PRO A 2 9.08 -12.79 -9.16
N ALA A 3 9.28 -11.47 -9.05
CA ALA A 3 9.45 -10.81 -7.77
C ALA A 3 8.19 -11.04 -6.91
N GLN A 4 8.36 -11.73 -5.77
CA GLN A 4 7.29 -11.96 -4.81
C GLN A 4 7.57 -11.16 -3.56
N ALA A 5 6.73 -10.16 -3.30
CA ALA A 5 6.63 -9.52 -1.99
C ALA A 5 5.72 -10.39 -1.11
N VAL A 6 6.26 -10.91 0.00
CA VAL A 6 5.51 -11.75 0.94
C VAL A 6 5.96 -11.45 2.37
N GLY A 7 4.99 -11.35 3.27
CA GLY A 7 5.26 -11.20 4.70
C GLY A 7 4.00 -10.86 5.50
N PRO A 8 4.10 -10.92 6.84
CA PRO A 8 2.96 -10.68 7.73
C PRO A 8 2.39 -9.25 7.62
N ILE A 9 3.23 -8.22 7.50
CA ILE A 9 2.79 -6.83 7.40
C ILE A 9 2.03 -6.61 6.08
N LEU A 10 2.56 -7.12 4.97
CA LEU A 10 1.93 -7.00 3.65
C LEU A 10 0.58 -7.74 3.62
N ARG A 11 0.51 -8.92 4.22
CA ARG A 11 -0.76 -9.68 4.35
C ARG A 11 -1.77 -8.90 5.18
N GLN A 12 -1.35 -8.32 6.30
CA GLN A 12 -2.22 -7.49 7.12
C GLN A 12 -2.72 -6.26 6.34
N ALA A 13 -1.85 -5.55 5.63
CA ALA A 13 -2.21 -4.40 4.81
C ALA A 13 -3.26 -4.76 3.75
N LEU A 14 -3.11 -5.93 3.11
CA LEU A 14 -4.07 -6.44 2.13
C LEU A 14 -5.42 -6.77 2.78
N GLU A 15 -5.43 -7.42 3.94
CA GLU A 15 -6.67 -7.75 4.66
C GLU A 15 -7.39 -6.51 5.19
N GLU A 16 -6.66 -5.51 5.70
CA GLU A 16 -7.24 -4.23 6.11
C GLU A 16 -7.86 -3.48 4.93
N ALA A 17 -7.18 -3.49 3.78
CA ALA A 17 -7.73 -2.95 2.55
C ALA A 17 -9.03 -3.67 2.16
N LYS A 18 -9.05 -5.01 2.17
CA LYS A 18 -10.25 -5.82 1.88
C LYS A 18 -11.42 -5.49 2.79
N LYS A 19 -11.17 -5.41 4.10
CA LYS A 19 -12.17 -5.00 5.08
C LYS A 19 -12.72 -3.61 4.78
N SER A 20 -11.86 -2.66 4.42
CA SER A 20 -12.29 -1.28 4.16
C SER A 20 -13.25 -1.16 2.97
N VAL A 21 -13.04 -1.99 1.92
CA VAL A 21 -13.93 -2.04 0.75
C VAL A 21 -15.25 -2.75 1.10
N ALA A 22 -15.19 -3.85 1.84
CA ALA A 22 -16.39 -4.58 2.27
C ALA A 22 -17.30 -3.75 3.21
N SER A 23 -16.72 -2.90 4.05
CA SER A 23 -17.48 -2.00 4.93
C SER A 23 -18.02 -0.75 4.23
N SER A 24 -17.53 -0.42 3.04
CA SER A 24 -18.01 0.72 2.26
C SER A 24 -19.09 0.27 1.27
N SER A 25 -20.36 0.39 1.67
CA SER A 25 -21.53 0.08 0.84
C SER A 25 -21.70 0.96 -0.42
N GLY A 26 -20.75 1.86 -0.72
CA GLY A 26 -20.73 2.64 -1.95
C GLY A 26 -19.32 3.14 -2.26
N GLY A 27 -18.67 2.54 -3.27
CA GLY A 27 -17.48 3.09 -3.93
C GLY A 27 -16.35 3.62 -3.03
N GLY A 28 -16.22 3.10 -1.81
CA GLY A 28 -15.33 3.65 -0.80
C GLY A 28 -13.88 3.38 -1.14
N VAL A 29 -13.06 4.42 -0.97
CA VAL A 29 -11.62 4.34 -1.23
C VAL A 29 -10.96 3.49 -0.14
N PRO A 30 -10.12 2.49 -0.48
CA PRO A 30 -9.49 1.62 0.51
C PRO A 30 -8.66 2.42 1.52
N LYS A 31 -8.67 2.00 2.78
CA LYS A 31 -7.78 2.55 3.81
C LYS A 31 -6.32 2.31 3.41
N HIS A 32 -5.48 3.32 3.62
CA HIS A 32 -4.04 3.21 3.45
C HIS A 32 -3.40 2.83 4.80
N LEU A 33 -2.44 1.92 4.78
CA LEU A 33 -1.61 1.60 5.94
C LEU A 33 -0.28 2.32 5.79
N TYR A 34 0.23 2.88 6.89
CA TYR A 34 1.48 3.61 6.90
C TYR A 34 2.44 3.00 7.90
N LEU A 35 3.65 2.70 7.46
CA LEU A 35 4.76 2.26 8.30
C LEU A 35 5.86 3.32 8.22
N PRO A 36 5.92 4.25 9.19
CA PRO A 36 6.84 5.40 9.18
C PRO A 36 8.29 5.04 9.37
N ASP A 37 8.56 3.92 10.05
CA ASP A 37 9.91 3.48 10.36
C ASP A 37 10.11 2.04 9.88
N LEU A 38 10.65 1.93 8.67
CA LEU A 38 10.99 0.66 8.04
C LEU A 38 12.22 0.01 8.68
N GLN A 39 13.02 0.78 9.43
CA GLN A 39 14.26 0.29 10.03
C GLN A 39 14.05 -0.42 11.37
N ILE A 40 12.86 -0.27 11.96
CA ILE A 40 12.44 -1.01 13.16
C ILE A 40 11.82 -2.37 12.76
N LEU A 41 11.94 -3.37 13.63
CA LEU A 41 11.26 -4.65 13.48
C LEU A 41 9.73 -4.47 13.64
N PRO A 42 8.88 -5.18 12.85
CA PRO A 42 9.23 -6.20 11.86
C PRO A 42 9.55 -5.67 10.45
N GLY A 43 9.47 -4.37 10.20
CA GLY A 43 9.72 -3.77 8.88
C GLY A 43 11.10 -4.09 8.30
N LYS A 44 12.13 -4.06 9.15
CA LYS A 44 13.53 -4.30 8.76
C LYS A 44 13.76 -5.66 8.10
N ILE A 45 13.00 -6.69 8.49
CA ILE A 45 13.18 -8.06 7.98
C ILE A 45 12.26 -8.37 6.80
N GLU A 46 11.07 -7.78 6.76
CA GLU A 46 10.08 -8.09 5.73
C GLU A 46 10.39 -7.39 4.41
N PHE A 47 10.84 -6.14 4.44
CA PHE A 47 10.98 -5.29 3.25
C PHE A 47 12.40 -5.25 2.69
N THR A 48 13.14 -6.35 2.78
CA THR A 48 14.53 -6.46 2.28
C THR A 48 14.68 -6.29 0.76
N TYR A 49 13.57 -6.38 0.02
CA TYR A 49 13.48 -6.13 -1.42
C TYR A 49 13.29 -4.64 -1.78
N LEU A 50 13.08 -3.75 -0.80
CA LEU A 50 13.04 -2.31 -1.04
C LEU A 50 14.46 -1.71 -1.04
N PRO A 51 14.67 -0.57 -1.72
CA PRO A 51 15.92 0.16 -1.64
C PRO A 51 16.32 0.44 -0.18
N LYS A 52 17.60 0.30 0.15
CA LYS A 52 18.13 0.59 1.50
C LYS A 52 17.86 2.02 1.97
N ALA A 53 17.69 2.95 1.03
CA ALA A 53 17.37 4.35 1.32
C ALA A 53 15.92 4.54 1.79
N CYS A 54 15.02 3.57 1.61
CA CYS A 54 13.64 3.67 2.08
C CYS A 54 13.60 3.73 3.62
N GLN A 55 13.06 4.82 4.13
CA GLN A 55 12.86 5.05 5.56
C GLN A 55 11.42 4.76 5.98
N GLY A 56 10.45 4.95 5.09
CA GLY A 56 9.04 4.67 5.35
C GLY A 56 8.35 4.09 4.13
N VAL A 57 7.19 3.46 4.35
CA VAL A 57 6.35 2.90 3.29
C VAL A 57 4.89 3.21 3.53
N LEU A 58 4.18 3.50 2.44
CA LEU A 58 2.73 3.58 2.41
C LEU A 58 2.17 2.48 1.53
N PHE A 59 1.14 1.81 2.03
CA PHE A 59 0.39 0.78 1.33
C PHE A 59 -0.92 1.37 0.84
N GLN A 60 -1.13 1.38 -0.48
CA GLN A 60 -2.38 1.80 -1.10
C GLN A 60 -2.95 0.64 -1.90
N ALA A 61 -4.08 0.09 -1.46
CA ALA A 61 -4.77 -0.91 -2.27
C ALA A 61 -5.36 -0.28 -3.54
N PHE A 62 -5.37 -1.09 -4.59
CA PHE A 62 -6.02 -0.76 -5.86
C PHE A 62 -7.11 -1.78 -6.18
N THR A 63 -8.15 -1.31 -6.86
CA THR A 63 -9.32 -2.10 -7.21
C THR A 63 -9.48 -2.18 -8.73
N ALA A 64 -9.98 -3.32 -9.21
CA ALA A 64 -10.41 -3.52 -10.60
C ALA A 64 -11.78 -4.21 -10.57
N LYS A 65 -12.75 -3.78 -11.39
CA LYS A 65 -14.14 -4.29 -11.39
C LYS A 65 -14.75 -4.47 -9.98
N ASN A 66 -14.47 -3.52 -9.07
CA ASN A 66 -14.91 -3.51 -7.66
C ASN A 66 -14.33 -4.60 -6.74
N ASN A 67 -13.25 -5.27 -7.13
CA ASN A 67 -12.50 -6.18 -6.25
C ASN A 67 -11.07 -5.67 -6.03
N ILE A 68 -10.50 -5.91 -4.85
CA ILE A 68 -9.11 -5.59 -4.56
C ILE A 68 -8.23 -6.61 -5.26
N GLN A 69 -7.44 -6.13 -6.22
CA GLN A 69 -6.48 -6.96 -6.96
C GLN A 69 -5.13 -7.02 -6.25
N GLY A 70 -4.79 -5.98 -5.48
CA GLY A 70 -3.54 -5.95 -4.76
C GLY A 70 -3.28 -4.63 -4.05
N VAL A 71 -2.01 -4.43 -3.69
CA VAL A 71 -1.52 -3.26 -2.96
C VAL A 71 -0.32 -2.68 -3.70
N ILE A 72 -0.33 -1.35 -3.85
CA ILE A 72 0.82 -0.57 -4.28
C ILE A 72 1.61 -0.18 -3.04
N ILE A 73 2.91 -0.48 -3.04
CA ILE A 73 3.85 -0.08 -2.00
C ILE A 73 4.59 1.16 -2.49
N ILE A 74 4.55 2.24 -1.70
CA ILE A 74 5.21 3.50 -2.01
C ILE A 74 6.27 3.76 -0.94
N GLY A 75 7.52 3.56 -1.33
CA GLY A 75 8.67 3.85 -0.48
C GLY A 75 9.03 5.34 -0.49
N THR A 76 9.42 5.87 0.66
CA THR A 76 9.95 7.22 0.83
C THR A 76 11.33 7.15 1.45
N ASP A 77 12.24 8.02 1.01
CA ASP A 77 13.58 8.19 1.58
C ASP A 77 13.59 9.09 2.82
N GLN A 78 12.41 9.57 3.25
CA GLN A 78 12.20 10.40 4.43
C GLN A 78 11.23 9.71 5.39
N ALA A 79 11.58 9.61 6.68
CA ALA A 79 10.70 9.18 7.77
C ALA A 79 9.67 10.27 8.12
N ARG A 80 8.82 10.64 7.16
CA ARG A 80 7.80 11.68 7.33
C ARG A 80 6.43 11.18 6.90
N SER A 81 5.39 11.61 7.62
CA SER A 81 4.01 11.36 7.21
C SER A 81 3.71 12.00 5.85
N PHE A 82 2.99 11.27 5.01
CA PHE A 82 2.45 11.79 3.76
C PHE A 82 1.39 12.85 4.06
N ASN A 83 1.49 14.00 3.40
CA ASN A 83 0.49 15.04 3.58
C ASN A 83 -0.81 14.67 2.82
N PRO A 84 -1.95 15.34 3.08
CA PRO A 84 -3.21 15.02 2.42
C PRO A 84 -3.18 15.10 0.89
N LYS A 85 -2.35 15.98 0.31
CA LYS A 85 -2.17 16.06 -1.15
C LYS A 85 -1.43 14.84 -1.69
N ASP A 86 -0.38 14.39 -1.01
CA ASP A 86 0.36 13.17 -1.39
C ASP A 86 -0.60 11.97 -1.40
N ILE A 87 -1.40 11.81 -0.33
CA ILE A 87 -2.40 10.74 -0.22
C ILE A 87 -3.41 10.81 -1.37
N LEU A 88 -3.87 12.01 -1.74
CA LEU A 88 -4.80 12.19 -2.85
C LEU A 88 -4.18 11.75 -4.18
N TRP A 89 -2.93 12.16 -4.44
CA TRP A 89 -2.19 11.78 -5.64
C TRP A 89 -2.02 10.26 -5.73
N ILE A 90 -1.57 9.64 -4.64
CA ILE A 90 -1.40 8.19 -4.53
C ILE A 90 -2.69 7.44 -4.83
N LYS A 91 -3.82 7.92 -4.31
CA LYS A 91 -5.15 7.35 -4.61
C LYS A 91 -5.51 7.43 -6.09
N GLN A 92 -5.22 8.56 -6.74
CA GLN A 92 -5.48 8.71 -8.19
C GLN A 92 -4.61 7.79 -9.02
N ILE A 93 -3.35 7.60 -8.63
CA ILE A 93 -2.45 6.64 -9.28
C ILE A 93 -3.01 5.23 -9.11
N ALA A 94 -3.37 4.82 -7.89
CA ALA A 94 -3.94 3.49 -7.64
C ALA A 94 -5.21 3.22 -8.44
N LYS A 95 -6.10 4.22 -8.57
CA LYS A 95 -7.29 4.13 -9.43
C LYS A 95 -6.92 3.90 -10.90
N ARG A 96 -5.94 4.64 -11.43
CA ARG A 96 -5.49 4.51 -12.83
C ARG A 96 -4.82 3.16 -13.08
N VAL A 97 -3.97 2.71 -12.16
CA VAL A 97 -3.32 1.40 -12.23
C VAL A 97 -4.37 0.28 -12.23
N GLY A 98 -5.36 0.35 -11.35
CA GLY A 98 -6.48 -0.59 -11.34
C GLY A 98 -7.21 -0.67 -12.67
N ALA A 99 -7.46 0.47 -13.32
CA ALA A 99 -8.13 0.52 -14.63
C ALA A 99 -7.27 -0.01 -15.80
N VAL A 100 -5.93 0.06 -15.71
CA VAL A 100 -5.02 -0.45 -16.75
C VAL A 100 -4.77 -1.95 -16.62
N LEU A 101 -4.81 -2.47 -15.40
CA LEU A 101 -4.61 -3.90 -15.11
C LEU A 101 -5.90 -4.73 -15.26
N GLU A 102 -7.00 -4.13 -15.74
CA GLU A 102 -8.25 -4.80 -16.14
C GLU A 102 -8.12 -5.64 -17.41
#